data_AF-A0A0M9VR73-F1
#
_entry.id   AF-A0A0M9VR73-F1
#
_cell.length_a   1.000
_cell.length_b   1.000
_cell.length_c   1.000
_cell.angle_alpha   90.00
_cell.angle_beta   90.00
_cell.angle_gamma   90.00
#
_symmetry.space_group_name_H-M   'P 1'
#
loop_
_entity.id
_entity.type
_entity.pdbx_description
1 polymer ?
#
loop_
_entity_poly.entity_id
_entity_poly.type
_entity_poly.pdbx_seq_one_letter_code
_entity_poly.pdbx_strand_id
1 'polypeptide(L)'
;MFISARSLLCAISLASAANALVYRPANGNYRRQASSAAAGPTSVAGDVAASVSAQAAQASSSTPSPPFQYGNPSPDYPGVVATNPNGPTNPDKPTVNTPINQTSTARLASINSIDDWCTFGPLDMGTKVANQEERVVAWCTKPRNNARVIPDGTVMGAHFVKTPLYVQVMALGDFTKIGVQPGDTGGELDPHGQFGTGNPAGGNVTSNVSGKDVFYQEWMNYIGHDIMCFRVCIAGSDQATPATECQHTLDEMGCQWVMPGDYTSGVFDTCDADPAYPPGIFIENGSTSSFEQYGTGLWTLNGQRMTYTNGKSGQSTPQIAQSLPKSSNCMTTSSIMNGIASIQPATSSAAPSSGKKSSGSDSNSDSNSSSKSNSGSGSGGGSSSGANAVSYSLGSILMAAAGLVAAFAM
;
A
#
# COMPACT_ATOMS: atom_id res chain seq x y z
N MET A 1 68.69 -28.13 0.40
CA MET A 1 67.83 -29.05 1.17
C MET A 1 67.10 -28.20 2.21
N PHE A 2 65.79 -28.06 1.99
CA PHE A 2 64.74 -27.26 2.63
C PHE A 2 65.04 -26.34 3.83
N ILE A 3 64.77 -25.04 3.62
CA ILE A 3 64.57 -24.01 4.65
C ILE A 3 63.08 -24.03 5.05
N SER A 4 62.81 -24.18 6.35
CA SER A 4 61.48 -24.17 6.96
C SER A 4 60.96 -22.73 7.08
N ALA A 5 59.98 -22.37 6.27
CA ALA A 5 59.24 -21.11 6.41
C ALA A 5 57.99 -21.34 7.29
N ARG A 6 58.03 -20.83 8.52
CA ARG A 6 56.84 -20.50 9.30
C ARG A 6 56.20 -19.26 8.67
N SER A 7 54.99 -19.38 8.13
CA SER A 7 53.99 -18.30 7.98
C SER A 7 52.70 -18.84 7.39
N LEU A 8 51.56 -18.32 7.87
CA LEU A 8 50.19 -18.49 7.37
C LEU A 8 49.51 -19.86 7.55
N LEU A 9 48.78 -20.00 8.65
CA LEU A 9 47.44 -20.62 8.63
C LEU A 9 46.53 -19.80 9.56
N CYS A 10 46.06 -18.68 9.02
CA CYS A 10 44.85 -18.02 9.48
C CYS A 10 43.98 -17.83 8.24
N ALA A 11 42.69 -18.08 8.40
CA ALA A 11 41.61 -17.87 7.43
C ALA A 11 41.66 -18.72 6.15
N ILE A 12 40.63 -19.55 5.97
CA ILE A 12 39.69 -19.51 4.84
C ILE A 12 38.68 -20.64 5.11
N SER A 13 37.64 -20.31 5.87
CA SER A 13 36.34 -20.96 5.75
C SER A 13 35.53 -20.13 4.76
N LEU A 14 35.82 -20.27 3.47
CA LEU A 14 34.98 -19.74 2.41
C LEU A 14 33.72 -20.62 2.36
N ALA A 15 32.67 -20.15 3.01
CA ALA A 15 31.32 -20.62 2.77
C ALA A 15 30.99 -20.34 1.31
N SER A 16 30.88 -21.40 0.51
CA SER A 16 30.26 -21.37 -0.81
C SER A 16 28.75 -21.21 -0.64
N ALA A 17 28.29 -19.98 -0.39
CA ALA A 17 26.93 -19.59 -0.75
C ALA A 17 26.97 -19.37 -2.26
N ALA A 18 26.65 -20.41 -3.02
CA ALA A 18 26.44 -20.29 -4.45
C ALA A 18 25.32 -19.25 -4.66
N ASN A 19 25.66 -18.18 -5.39
CA ASN A 19 24.74 -17.19 -5.90
C ASN A 19 23.49 -17.90 -6.46
N ALA A 20 22.36 -17.80 -5.76
CA ALA A 20 21.07 -17.87 -6.40
C ALA A 20 20.92 -16.59 -7.24
N LEU A 21 21.66 -16.53 -8.35
CA LEU A 21 21.41 -15.58 -9.42
C LEU A 21 20.05 -15.97 -10.01
N VAL A 22 18.99 -15.30 -9.54
CA VAL A 22 17.75 -15.23 -10.31
C VAL A 22 18.11 -14.47 -11.58
N TYR A 23 18.37 -15.20 -12.66
CA TYR A 23 18.53 -14.61 -13.98
C TYR A 23 17.16 -14.07 -14.43
N ARG A 24 16.92 -12.79 -14.21
CA ARG A 24 15.89 -12.02 -14.94
C ARG A 24 16.57 -11.42 -16.18
N PRO A 25 16.34 -11.93 -17.40
CA PRO A 25 16.79 -11.24 -18.60
C PRO A 25 16.13 -9.85 -18.64
N ALA A 26 16.94 -8.82 -18.83
CA ALA A 26 16.57 -7.41 -18.72
C ALA A 26 15.49 -6.91 -19.70
N ASN A 27 14.86 -7.77 -20.52
CA ASN A 27 13.92 -7.37 -21.58
C ASN A 27 12.83 -8.42 -21.87
N GLY A 28 12.32 -9.13 -20.86
CA GLY A 28 11.29 -10.16 -21.03
C GLY A 28 9.93 -9.73 -20.51
N ASN A 29 8.94 -9.58 -21.39
CA ASN A 29 7.53 -9.43 -21.01
C ASN A 29 7.04 -10.68 -20.26
N TYR A 30 7.05 -10.65 -18.93
CA TYR A 30 6.29 -11.61 -18.14
C TYR A 30 4.82 -11.18 -18.23
N ARG A 31 3.92 -12.14 -18.46
CA ARG A 31 2.49 -11.97 -18.23
C ARG A 31 2.19 -12.96 -17.12
N ARG A 32 2.10 -12.51 -15.87
CA ARG A 32 1.53 -13.36 -14.81
C ARG A 32 0.02 -13.31 -14.99
N GLN A 33 -0.49 -14.26 -15.78
CA GLN A 33 -1.93 -14.52 -15.79
C GLN A 33 -2.22 -15.18 -14.43
N ALA A 34 -2.75 -14.42 -13.48
CA ALA A 34 -3.15 -14.91 -12.18
C ALA A 34 -4.23 -15.99 -12.36
N SER A 35 -3.83 -17.26 -12.37
CA SER A 35 -4.75 -18.36 -12.18
C SER A 35 -5.08 -18.44 -10.70
N SER A 36 -6.12 -17.71 -10.31
CA SER A 36 -6.72 -17.76 -8.98
C SER A 36 -7.30 -19.16 -8.73
N ALA A 37 -6.51 -20.00 -8.06
CA ALA A 37 -7.00 -21.17 -7.34
C ALA A 37 -6.70 -20.97 -5.86
N ALA A 38 -7.28 -19.92 -5.28
CA ALA A 38 -7.30 -19.74 -3.84
C ALA A 38 -8.33 -20.70 -3.24
N ALA A 39 -7.85 -21.74 -2.54
CA ALA A 39 -8.64 -22.32 -1.47
C ALA A 39 -8.74 -21.25 -0.38
N GLY A 40 -9.83 -20.49 -0.38
CA GLY A 40 -10.03 -19.38 0.55
C GLY A 40 -10.11 -19.86 2.00
N PRO A 41 -9.56 -19.13 2.97
CA PRO A 41 -9.96 -19.30 4.35
C PRO A 41 -11.39 -18.77 4.50
N THR A 42 -12.24 -19.60 5.08
CA THR A 42 -13.62 -19.26 5.45
C THR A 42 -13.65 -18.05 6.37
N SER A 43 -14.58 -17.14 6.09
CA SER A 43 -15.00 -15.97 6.86
C SER A 43 -14.81 -16.07 8.38
N VAL A 44 -14.00 -15.17 8.95
CA VAL A 44 -14.04 -14.80 10.37
C VAL A 44 -13.97 -13.28 10.49
N ALA A 45 -15.09 -12.62 10.17
CA ALA A 45 -15.36 -11.28 10.67
C ALA A 45 -15.69 -11.41 12.16
N GLY A 46 -14.67 -11.38 13.02
CA GLY A 46 -14.86 -11.52 14.47
C GLY A 46 -13.60 -11.54 15.32
N ASP A 47 -12.42 -11.87 14.77
CA ASP A 47 -11.29 -12.32 15.58
C ASP A 47 -10.03 -11.43 15.50
N VAL A 48 -10.17 -10.14 15.22
CA VAL A 48 -9.00 -9.23 15.14
C VAL A 48 -8.31 -9.05 16.50
N ALA A 49 -9.03 -9.25 17.62
CA ALA A 49 -8.42 -9.27 18.97
C ALA A 49 -7.76 -10.61 19.32
N ALA A 50 -8.18 -11.71 18.67
CA ALA A 50 -7.63 -13.04 18.94
C ALA A 50 -6.36 -13.33 18.14
N SER A 51 -6.17 -12.70 16.97
CA SER A 51 -4.95 -12.83 16.15
C SER A 51 -3.71 -12.17 16.76
N VAL A 52 -3.87 -11.08 17.53
CA VAL A 52 -2.76 -10.45 18.30
C VAL A 52 -2.24 -11.38 19.39
N SER A 53 -3.13 -12.18 19.98
CA SER A 53 -2.79 -13.17 21.02
C SER A 53 -2.15 -14.44 20.43
N ALA A 54 -2.47 -14.80 19.19
CA ALA A 54 -1.94 -15.98 18.52
C ALA A 54 -0.49 -15.80 18.02
N GLN A 55 -0.09 -14.59 17.63
CA GLN A 55 1.30 -14.29 17.23
C GLN A 55 2.26 -14.27 18.42
N ALA A 56 1.80 -13.83 19.60
CA ALA A 56 2.56 -13.98 20.84
C ALA A 56 2.66 -15.46 21.30
N ALA A 57 1.68 -16.30 20.98
CA ALA A 57 1.63 -17.69 21.44
C ALA A 57 2.47 -18.67 20.61
N GLN A 58 2.66 -18.46 19.29
CA GLN A 58 3.51 -19.33 18.46
C GLN A 58 5.01 -19.03 18.54
N ALA A 59 5.42 -17.91 19.13
CA ALA A 59 6.81 -17.65 19.52
C ALA A 59 7.33 -18.59 20.63
N SER A 60 6.47 -19.45 21.19
CA SER A 60 6.77 -20.27 22.37
C SER A 60 7.48 -21.60 22.07
N SER A 61 7.87 -21.89 20.82
CA SER A 61 8.52 -23.18 20.47
C SER A 61 9.85 -23.07 19.71
N SER A 62 10.29 -21.87 19.35
CA SER A 62 11.61 -21.62 18.77
C SER A 62 12.42 -20.75 19.73
N THR A 63 13.69 -21.11 19.92
CA THR A 63 14.67 -20.23 20.58
C THR A 63 14.60 -18.85 19.90
N PRO A 64 14.49 -17.73 20.65
CA PRO A 64 14.47 -16.40 20.05
C PRO A 64 15.67 -16.22 19.12
N SER A 65 15.41 -15.76 17.90
CA SER A 65 16.46 -15.47 16.93
C SER A 65 17.45 -14.47 17.53
N PRO A 66 18.78 -14.65 17.32
CA PRO A 66 19.75 -13.65 17.73
C PRO A 66 19.48 -12.34 16.99
N PRO A 67 19.93 -11.17 17.49
CA PRO A 67 19.80 -9.91 16.76
C PRO A 67 20.44 -9.98 15.38
N PHE A 68 19.77 -9.41 14.37
CA PHE A 68 20.28 -9.37 13.00
C PHE A 68 21.59 -8.57 12.94
N GLN A 69 22.61 -9.16 12.33
CA GLN A 69 23.93 -8.56 12.16
C GLN A 69 24.01 -7.88 10.80
N TYR A 70 23.57 -6.62 10.74
CA TYR A 70 23.43 -5.84 9.50
C TYR A 70 24.68 -5.04 9.09
N GLY A 71 25.83 -5.25 9.75
CA GLY A 71 27.09 -4.58 9.41
C GLY A 71 27.08 -3.07 9.70
N ASN A 72 27.67 -2.28 8.78
CA ASN A 72 27.79 -0.82 8.89
C ASN A 72 26.93 -0.14 7.81
N PRO A 73 25.68 0.24 8.13
CA PRO A 73 24.78 0.88 7.18
C PRO A 73 25.34 2.20 6.64
N SER A 74 25.17 2.43 5.34
CA SER A 74 25.46 3.70 4.68
C SER A 74 24.26 4.16 3.86
N PRO A 75 23.85 5.44 3.97
CA PRO A 75 22.84 6.03 3.09
C PRO A 75 23.34 6.22 1.65
N ASP A 76 24.65 6.14 1.42
CA ASP A 76 25.27 6.27 0.10
C ASP A 76 25.52 4.88 -0.54
N TYR A 77 25.04 3.79 0.07
CA TYR A 77 25.19 2.44 -0.48
C TYR A 77 24.47 2.32 -1.84
N PRO A 78 25.04 1.62 -2.84
CA PRO A 78 24.38 1.42 -4.13
C PRO A 78 22.98 0.83 -3.99
N GLY A 79 22.00 1.43 -4.68
CA GLY A 79 20.59 1.02 -4.58
C GLY A 79 19.83 1.61 -3.39
N VAL A 80 20.40 2.53 -2.61
CA VAL A 80 19.61 3.31 -1.63
C VAL A 80 18.86 4.45 -2.34
N VAL A 81 19.57 5.27 -3.10
CA VAL A 81 19.02 6.45 -3.78
C VAL A 81 18.55 6.09 -5.19
N ALA A 82 17.33 6.50 -5.53
CA ALA A 82 16.77 6.29 -6.86
C ALA A 82 17.52 7.12 -7.92
N THR A 83 17.80 6.49 -9.06
CA THR A 83 18.46 7.14 -10.22
C THR A 83 17.51 7.37 -11.38
N ASN A 84 16.35 6.70 -11.38
CA ASN A 84 15.35 6.85 -12.42
C ASN A 84 14.63 8.20 -12.30
N PRO A 85 14.20 8.79 -13.42
CA PRO A 85 13.44 10.04 -13.38
C PRO A 85 12.10 9.86 -12.66
N ASN A 86 11.57 10.96 -12.15
CA ASN A 86 10.22 10.95 -11.58
C ASN A 86 9.17 10.57 -12.62
N GLY A 87 8.13 9.87 -12.16
CA GLY A 87 6.97 9.55 -12.97
C GLY A 87 6.28 10.81 -13.50
N PRO A 88 5.65 10.74 -14.68
CA PRO A 88 5.09 11.92 -15.36
C PRO A 88 3.90 12.56 -14.64
N THR A 89 3.28 11.87 -13.68
CA THR A 89 2.17 12.39 -12.86
C THR A 89 2.66 12.98 -11.52
N ASN A 90 3.95 12.86 -11.22
CA ASN A 90 4.53 13.30 -9.96
C ASN A 90 5.01 14.74 -10.08
N PRO A 91 4.92 15.54 -9.01
CA PRO A 91 5.65 16.80 -8.97
C PRO A 91 7.17 16.54 -9.00
N ASP A 92 7.94 17.51 -9.47
CA ASP A 92 9.41 17.42 -9.57
C ASP A 92 10.09 17.17 -8.20
N LYS A 93 9.45 17.63 -7.13
CA LYS A 93 9.91 17.46 -5.75
C LYS A 93 8.73 17.17 -4.82
N PRO A 94 8.97 16.54 -3.66
CA PRO A 94 7.94 16.42 -2.63
C PRO A 94 7.42 17.80 -2.21
N THR A 95 6.10 17.92 -2.08
CA THR A 95 5.43 19.18 -1.75
C THR A 95 4.33 18.94 -0.75
N VAL A 96 4.15 19.86 0.21
CA VAL A 96 3.07 19.84 1.19
C VAL A 96 2.06 20.95 0.87
N ASN A 97 0.88 20.89 1.49
CA ASN A 97 -0.22 21.84 1.29
C ASN A 97 -0.70 21.92 -0.17
N THR A 98 -0.70 20.78 -0.87
CA THR A 98 -1.22 20.72 -2.24
C THR A 98 -2.75 20.76 -2.23
N PRO A 99 -3.39 21.23 -3.32
CA PRO A 99 -4.85 21.17 -3.44
C PRO A 99 -5.39 19.75 -3.22
N ILE A 100 -6.51 19.64 -2.51
CA ILE A 100 -7.17 18.35 -2.27
C ILE A 100 -7.82 17.89 -3.58
N ASN A 101 -7.41 16.72 -4.07
CA ASN A 101 -7.96 16.13 -5.28
C ASN A 101 -8.10 14.60 -5.15
N GLN A 102 -9.32 14.14 -4.87
CA GLN A 102 -9.63 12.71 -4.74
C GLN A 102 -9.70 11.96 -6.07
N THR A 103 -9.57 12.64 -7.22
CA THR A 103 -9.45 12.01 -8.55
C THR A 103 -8.02 12.02 -9.08
N SER A 104 -7.05 12.43 -8.25
CA SER A 104 -5.64 12.50 -8.65
C SER A 104 -5.09 11.17 -9.17
N THR A 105 -4.16 11.27 -10.11
CA THR A 105 -3.36 10.18 -10.68
C THR A 105 -1.88 10.25 -10.28
N ALA A 106 -1.53 11.10 -9.29
CA ALA A 106 -0.16 11.23 -8.80
C ALA A 106 0.31 9.93 -8.13
N ARG A 107 1.60 9.61 -8.29
CA ARG A 107 2.26 8.38 -7.84
C ARG A 107 3.53 8.67 -7.05
N LEU A 108 3.60 9.83 -6.39
CA LEU A 108 4.68 10.18 -5.48
C LEU A 108 4.20 9.95 -4.05
N ALA A 109 4.64 8.83 -3.46
CA ALA A 109 4.42 8.52 -2.06
C ALA A 109 5.57 9.08 -1.21
N SER A 110 5.27 9.47 0.03
CA SER A 110 6.29 9.91 0.97
C SER A 110 6.06 9.26 2.32
N ILE A 111 7.12 8.86 3.02
CA ILE A 111 7.07 8.15 4.31
C ILE A 111 7.95 8.90 5.31
N ASN A 112 7.41 9.90 6.00
CA ASN A 112 8.21 10.85 6.79
C ASN A 112 8.08 10.66 8.31
N SER A 113 6.86 10.44 8.79
CA SER A 113 6.54 10.31 10.22
C SER A 113 5.22 9.57 10.39
N ILE A 114 4.80 9.33 11.64
CA ILE A 114 3.51 8.70 11.97
C ILE A 114 2.28 9.42 11.39
N ASP A 115 2.36 10.74 11.20
CA ASP A 115 1.27 11.58 10.71
C ASP A 115 1.51 12.17 9.30
N ASP A 116 2.67 11.96 8.70
CA ASP A 116 3.01 12.37 7.32
C ASP A 116 3.54 11.16 6.55
N TRP A 117 2.62 10.35 6.04
CA TRP A 117 2.95 9.22 5.17
C TRP A 117 1.91 9.02 4.08
N CYS A 118 2.29 8.25 3.07
CA CYS A 118 1.41 7.82 1.98
C CYS A 118 1.44 6.30 1.83
N THR A 119 0.43 5.77 1.17
CA THR A 119 0.43 4.41 0.62
C THR A 119 0.03 4.48 -0.84
N PHE A 120 0.46 3.53 -1.63
CA PHE A 120 -0.17 3.32 -2.93
C PHE A 120 -1.48 2.56 -2.73
N GLY A 121 -2.50 2.92 -3.49
CA GLY A 121 -3.82 2.32 -3.42
C GLY A 121 -4.59 2.43 -4.73
N PRO A 122 -5.75 1.78 -4.84
CA PRO A 122 -6.56 1.73 -6.05
C PRO A 122 -6.73 3.07 -6.77
N LEU A 123 -6.45 3.07 -8.08
CA LEU A 123 -6.87 4.15 -8.96
C LEU A 123 -8.38 4.05 -9.19
N ASP A 124 -8.82 2.84 -9.55
CA ASP A 124 -10.21 2.46 -9.78
C ASP A 124 -10.78 1.86 -8.50
N MET A 125 -11.72 2.58 -7.90
CA MET A 125 -12.32 2.20 -6.62
C MET A 125 -13.06 0.85 -6.73
N GLY A 126 -12.96 0.02 -5.69
CA GLY A 126 -13.68 -1.25 -5.59
C GLY A 126 -13.14 -2.37 -6.49
N THR A 127 -12.01 -2.15 -7.16
CA THR A 127 -11.29 -3.17 -7.93
C THR A 127 -10.14 -3.72 -7.10
N LYS A 128 -9.93 -5.05 -7.12
CA LYS A 128 -8.79 -5.67 -6.43
C LYS A 128 -7.47 -5.00 -6.77
N VAL A 129 -6.61 -4.81 -5.78
CA VAL A 129 -5.28 -4.19 -5.94
C VAL A 129 -4.47 -4.95 -6.98
N ALA A 130 -4.43 -6.30 -6.87
CA ALA A 130 -3.74 -7.21 -7.78
C ALA A 130 -4.13 -7.05 -9.27
N ASN A 131 -5.31 -6.49 -9.57
CA ASN A 131 -5.77 -6.29 -10.95
C ASN A 131 -5.38 -4.91 -11.52
N GLN A 132 -4.74 -4.06 -10.73
CA GLN A 132 -4.41 -2.68 -11.12
C GLN A 132 -3.08 -2.17 -10.54
N GLU A 133 -2.21 -3.06 -10.05
CA GLU A 133 -0.92 -2.73 -9.43
C GLU A 133 -0.07 -1.78 -10.28
N GLU A 134 -0.08 -1.94 -11.61
CA GLU A 134 0.67 -1.07 -12.53
C GLU A 134 0.21 0.40 -12.51
N ARG A 135 -1.02 0.68 -12.07
CA ARG A 135 -1.66 1.99 -12.22
C ARG A 135 -2.21 2.60 -10.94
N VAL A 136 -2.02 1.94 -9.79
CA VAL A 136 -2.35 2.50 -8.46
C VAL A 136 -1.74 3.89 -8.28
N VAL A 137 -2.29 4.64 -7.33
CA VAL A 137 -1.97 6.05 -7.08
C VAL A 137 -1.65 6.28 -5.62
N ALA A 138 -0.96 7.38 -5.33
CA ALA A 138 -0.63 7.74 -3.96
C ALA A 138 -1.88 8.26 -3.21
N TRP A 139 -2.04 7.75 -1.99
CA TRP A 139 -2.98 8.22 -0.98
C TRP A 139 -2.18 8.62 0.26
N CYS A 140 -2.30 9.87 0.70
CA CYS A 140 -1.48 10.43 1.77
C CYS A 140 -2.31 10.87 2.97
N THR A 141 -1.76 10.79 4.18
CA THR A 141 -2.40 11.31 5.40
C THR A 141 -2.60 12.81 5.35
N LYS A 142 -1.75 13.54 4.61
CA LYS A 142 -1.78 14.99 4.43
C LYS A 142 -1.99 15.38 2.94
N PRO A 143 -2.53 16.58 2.64
CA PRO A 143 -2.54 17.13 1.29
C PRO A 143 -1.11 17.39 0.81
N ARG A 144 -0.55 16.42 0.08
CA ARG A 144 0.83 16.50 -0.39
C ARG A 144 0.99 15.85 -1.75
N ASN A 145 2.06 16.21 -2.45
CA ASN A 145 2.51 15.61 -3.70
C ASN A 145 1.43 15.56 -4.82
N ASN A 146 0.40 16.40 -4.74
CA ASN A 146 -0.82 16.31 -5.55
C ASN A 146 -1.52 14.94 -5.45
N ALA A 147 -1.22 14.14 -4.43
CA ALA A 147 -1.81 12.84 -4.18
C ALA A 147 -3.25 12.94 -3.69
N ARG A 148 -3.95 11.80 -3.67
CA ARG A 148 -5.23 11.69 -2.97
C ARG A 148 -4.99 11.77 -1.46
N VAL A 149 -6.00 12.16 -0.69
CA VAL A 149 -5.87 12.28 0.75
C VAL A 149 -6.67 11.17 1.43
N ILE A 150 -6.05 10.46 2.37
CA ILE A 150 -6.68 9.45 3.21
C ILE A 150 -7.70 10.16 4.12
N PRO A 151 -9.00 9.82 4.05
CA PRO A 151 -9.99 10.42 4.92
C PRO A 151 -9.77 10.07 6.40
N ASP A 152 -10.04 11.00 7.32
CA ASP A 152 -10.02 10.68 8.76
C ASP A 152 -10.94 9.51 9.10
N GLY A 153 -10.53 8.72 10.10
CA GLY A 153 -11.22 7.48 10.48
C GLY A 153 -11.02 6.31 9.51
N THR A 154 -10.19 6.45 8.48
CA THR A 154 -9.69 5.32 7.68
C THR A 154 -8.69 4.50 8.50
N VAL A 155 -7.70 5.14 9.10
CA VAL A 155 -6.66 4.46 9.89
C VAL A 155 -7.12 4.37 11.34
N MET A 156 -7.10 3.16 11.89
CA MET A 156 -7.53 2.85 13.26
C MET A 156 -6.34 2.65 14.23
N GLY A 157 -5.16 2.34 13.70
CA GLY A 157 -3.90 2.35 14.44
C GLY A 157 -2.74 2.39 13.45
N ALA A 158 -1.64 3.04 13.82
CA ALA A 158 -0.44 3.08 13.00
C ALA A 158 0.83 3.17 13.86
N HIS A 159 1.88 2.53 13.38
CA HIS A 159 3.17 2.49 14.03
C HIS A 159 4.23 2.86 13.00
N PHE A 160 4.97 3.93 13.28
CA PHE A 160 6.11 4.34 12.47
C PHE A 160 7.39 3.93 13.19
N VAL A 161 8.21 3.11 12.56
CA VAL A 161 9.51 2.72 13.13
C VAL A 161 10.65 3.22 12.25
N LYS A 162 11.72 3.69 12.91
CA LYS A 162 12.98 4.01 12.27
C LYS A 162 14.06 3.05 12.73
N THR A 163 14.76 2.44 11.79
CA THR A 163 15.93 1.59 12.04
C THR A 163 17.16 2.19 11.35
N PRO A 164 18.36 1.66 11.61
CA PRO A 164 19.55 2.01 10.84
C PRO A 164 19.46 1.70 9.33
N LEU A 165 18.55 0.83 8.89
CA LEU A 165 18.45 0.36 7.49
C LEU A 165 17.21 0.88 6.77
N TYR A 166 16.09 1.06 7.47
CA TYR A 166 14.81 1.41 6.86
C TYR A 166 13.94 2.25 7.79
N VAL A 167 12.95 2.91 7.20
CA VAL A 167 11.74 3.33 7.92
C VAL A 167 10.57 2.49 7.47
N GLN A 168 9.63 2.25 8.39
CA GLN A 168 8.49 1.39 8.13
C GLN A 168 7.24 1.93 8.82
N VAL A 169 6.13 1.95 8.08
CA VAL A 169 4.79 2.19 8.61
C VAL A 169 4.04 0.87 8.63
N MET A 170 3.39 0.59 9.75
CA MET A 170 2.49 -0.54 9.94
C MET A 170 1.15 0.02 10.39
N ALA A 171 0.07 -0.22 9.66
CA ALA A 171 -1.22 0.36 9.96
C ALA A 171 -2.35 -0.65 9.82
N LEU A 172 -3.33 -0.53 10.73
CA LEU A 172 -4.63 -1.16 10.62
C LEU A 172 -5.70 -0.10 10.36
N GLY A 173 -6.74 -0.46 9.62
CA GLY A 173 -7.79 0.49 9.27
C GLY A 173 -8.94 -0.11 8.50
N ASP A 174 -9.76 0.75 7.90
CA ASP A 174 -10.76 0.42 6.90
C ASP A 174 -10.36 1.06 5.58
N PHE A 175 -9.44 0.41 4.86
CA PHE A 175 -8.91 0.90 3.59
C PHE A 175 -9.90 0.76 2.42
N THR A 176 -11.10 0.20 2.67
CA THR A 176 -12.20 0.32 1.69
C THR A 176 -12.60 1.78 1.47
N LYS A 177 -12.36 2.65 2.46
CA LYS A 177 -12.56 4.11 2.36
C LYS A 177 -11.62 4.81 1.38
N ILE A 178 -10.52 4.17 0.99
CA ILE A 178 -9.62 4.63 -0.09
C ILE A 178 -9.71 3.74 -1.34
N GLY A 179 -10.78 2.95 -1.45
CA GLY A 179 -11.12 2.22 -2.67
C GLY A 179 -10.61 0.80 -2.75
N VAL A 180 -9.95 0.27 -1.72
CA VAL A 180 -9.62 -1.17 -1.67
C VAL A 180 -10.92 -1.96 -1.68
N GLN A 181 -10.98 -3.00 -2.53
CA GLN A 181 -12.18 -3.82 -2.63
C GLN A 181 -12.46 -4.51 -1.28
N PRO A 182 -13.70 -4.53 -0.77
CA PRO A 182 -14.03 -5.26 0.45
C PRO A 182 -13.62 -6.73 0.36
N GLY A 183 -12.93 -7.23 1.38
CA GLY A 183 -12.41 -8.60 1.41
C GLY A 183 -11.18 -8.85 0.52
N ASP A 184 -10.62 -7.81 -0.10
CA ASP A 184 -9.34 -7.93 -0.80
C ASP A 184 -8.19 -8.00 0.21
N THR A 185 -7.55 -9.16 0.27
CA THR A 185 -6.41 -9.41 1.17
C THR A 185 -5.15 -8.66 0.73
N GLY A 186 -5.18 -8.06 -0.46
CA GLY A 186 -4.25 -7.03 -0.87
C GLY A 186 -3.41 -7.37 -2.10
N GLY A 187 -2.40 -6.54 -2.32
CA GLY A 187 -1.37 -6.73 -3.32
C GLY A 187 -0.04 -6.16 -2.84
N GLU A 188 1.02 -6.51 -3.54
CA GLU A 188 2.39 -6.09 -3.29
C GLU A 188 2.80 -5.08 -4.38
N LEU A 189 3.44 -4.00 -3.96
CA LEU A 189 3.79 -2.87 -4.81
C LEU A 189 5.26 -2.51 -4.56
N ASP A 190 6.00 -2.31 -5.64
CA ASP A 190 7.45 -2.25 -5.61
C ASP A 190 8.07 -1.41 -6.76
N PRO A 191 9.35 -1.03 -6.68
CA PRO A 191 10.02 -0.16 -7.65
C PRO A 191 10.39 -0.84 -8.98
N HIS A 192 10.35 -2.17 -9.05
CA HIS A 192 10.76 -2.96 -10.21
C HIS A 192 9.57 -3.50 -10.97
N GLY A 193 8.58 -4.05 -10.28
CA GLY A 193 7.39 -4.66 -10.87
C GLY A 193 7.71 -5.68 -11.97
N GLN A 194 6.70 -6.04 -12.75
CA GLN A 194 6.84 -7.06 -13.79
C GLN A 194 7.74 -6.63 -14.97
N PHE A 195 7.72 -5.35 -15.32
CA PHE A 195 8.39 -4.79 -16.51
C PHE A 195 9.65 -3.97 -16.20
N GLY A 196 10.13 -3.98 -14.95
CA GLY A 196 11.27 -3.16 -14.53
C GLY A 196 10.94 -1.66 -14.40
N THR A 197 9.67 -1.28 -14.47
CA THR A 197 9.19 0.11 -14.38
C THR A 197 8.48 0.43 -13.05
N GLY A 198 8.43 -0.55 -12.15
CA GLY A 198 7.63 -0.53 -10.93
C GLY A 198 6.16 -0.83 -11.14
N ASN A 199 5.49 -1.16 -10.04
CA ASN A 199 4.06 -1.33 -9.86
C ASN A 199 3.67 -0.50 -8.61
N PRO A 200 3.28 0.78 -8.77
CA PRO A 200 2.83 1.39 -10.02
C PRO A 200 3.96 1.85 -10.95
N ALA A 201 3.67 1.84 -12.25
CA ALA A 201 4.56 2.40 -13.25
C ALA A 201 4.68 3.94 -13.06
N GLY A 202 5.91 4.40 -12.88
CA GLY A 202 6.20 5.80 -12.51
C GLY A 202 5.91 6.11 -11.03
N GLY A 203 5.77 5.08 -10.20
CA GLY A 203 5.78 5.21 -8.75
C GLY A 203 7.15 5.65 -8.26
N ASN A 204 7.18 6.67 -7.43
CA ASN A 204 8.39 7.07 -6.71
C ASN A 204 8.06 7.23 -5.22
N VAL A 205 9.05 6.94 -4.39
CA VAL A 205 8.93 7.04 -2.93
C VAL A 205 9.99 7.97 -2.40
N THR A 206 9.59 8.87 -1.52
CA THR A 206 10.50 9.75 -0.80
C THR A 206 10.40 9.62 0.70
N SER A 207 11.45 10.01 1.38
CA SER A 207 11.39 10.27 2.82
C SER A 207 12.35 11.40 3.17
N ASN A 208 11.99 12.17 4.21
CA ASN A 208 12.82 13.22 4.77
C ASN A 208 13.52 12.81 6.09
N VAL A 209 13.50 11.53 6.45
CA VAL A 209 14.01 11.01 7.73
C VAL A 209 15.53 11.16 7.91
N SER A 210 16.24 11.50 6.84
CA SER A 210 17.66 11.89 6.85
C SER A 210 17.89 13.39 7.14
N GLY A 211 16.82 14.17 7.32
CA GLY A 211 16.84 15.63 7.46
C GLY A 211 16.69 16.40 6.14
N LYS A 212 16.57 15.71 5.00
CA LYS A 212 16.30 16.27 3.67
C LYS A 212 15.46 15.29 2.84
N ASP A 213 14.71 15.78 1.87
CA ASP A 213 13.97 14.93 0.94
C ASP A 213 14.93 14.07 0.11
N VAL A 214 14.77 12.75 0.17
CA VAL A 214 15.52 11.77 -0.63
C VAL A 214 14.53 10.87 -1.37
N PHE A 215 14.82 10.59 -2.63
CA PHE A 215 14.12 9.57 -3.42
C PHE A 215 14.82 8.23 -3.20
N TYR A 216 14.08 7.25 -2.67
CA TYR A 216 14.63 5.95 -2.33
C TYR A 216 14.31 4.94 -3.42
N GLN A 217 15.31 4.15 -3.79
CA GLN A 217 15.20 3.17 -4.87
C GLN A 217 14.45 1.92 -4.42
N GLU A 218 14.78 1.39 -3.24
CA GLU A 218 14.22 0.13 -2.75
C GLU A 218 13.18 0.37 -1.66
N TRP A 219 11.98 -0.16 -1.87
CA TRP A 219 10.83 -0.04 -0.98
C TRP A 219 9.82 -1.15 -1.27
N MET A 220 8.94 -1.39 -0.30
CA MET A 220 7.85 -2.36 -0.42
C MET A 220 6.57 -1.74 0.15
N ASN A 221 5.45 -1.89 -0.54
CA ASN A 221 4.14 -1.53 -0.01
C ASN A 221 3.15 -2.67 -0.19
N TYR A 222 2.54 -3.09 0.91
CA TYR A 222 1.46 -4.05 0.92
C TYR A 222 0.21 -3.37 1.46
N ILE A 223 -0.91 -3.54 0.76
CA ILE A 223 -2.18 -2.95 1.16
C ILE A 223 -3.33 -3.91 0.90
N GLY A 224 -4.04 -4.27 1.97
CA GLY A 224 -5.31 -4.99 1.96
C GLY A 224 -6.45 -4.10 2.44
N HIS A 225 -7.65 -4.66 2.52
CA HIS A 225 -8.85 -3.88 2.90
C HIS A 225 -8.81 -3.39 4.36
N ASP A 226 -8.04 -4.05 5.24
CA ASP A 226 -7.97 -3.76 6.67
C ASP A 226 -6.54 -3.55 7.23
N ILE A 227 -5.52 -3.77 6.41
CA ILE A 227 -4.10 -3.70 6.80
C ILE A 227 -3.26 -3.03 5.72
N MET A 228 -2.28 -2.24 6.13
CA MET A 228 -1.29 -1.64 5.25
C MET A 228 0.07 -1.63 5.92
N CYS A 229 1.11 -1.89 5.15
CA CYS A 229 2.46 -1.68 5.59
C CYS A 229 3.33 -1.16 4.44
N PHE A 230 4.29 -0.31 4.80
CA PHE A 230 5.16 0.35 3.84
C PHE A 230 6.56 0.42 4.43
N ARG A 231 7.55 -0.18 3.79
CA ARG A 231 8.97 -0.08 4.15
C ARG A 231 9.73 0.67 3.08
N VAL A 232 10.61 1.58 3.50
CA VAL A 232 11.54 2.30 2.63
C VAL A 232 12.96 2.05 3.12
N CYS A 233 13.81 1.47 2.27
CA CYS A 233 15.19 1.16 2.62
C CYS A 233 16.05 2.42 2.48
N ILE A 234 16.47 2.96 3.62
CA ILE A 234 17.14 4.26 3.72
C ILE A 234 18.67 4.18 3.80
N ALA A 235 19.19 2.97 3.98
CA ALA A 235 20.62 2.67 4.01
C ALA A 235 20.85 1.21 3.61
N GLY A 236 22.09 0.87 3.29
CA GLY A 236 22.50 -0.49 2.98
C GLY A 236 23.90 -0.82 3.49
N SER A 237 24.21 -2.11 3.52
CA SER A 237 25.54 -2.64 3.81
C SER A 237 25.79 -3.92 3.01
N ASP A 238 27.00 -4.46 3.08
CA ASP A 238 27.33 -5.74 2.45
C ASP A 238 26.58 -6.94 3.08
N GLN A 239 26.10 -6.78 4.31
CA GLN A 239 25.33 -7.78 5.04
C GLN A 239 23.82 -7.61 4.88
N ALA A 240 23.38 -6.40 4.50
CA ALA A 240 22.00 -6.01 4.39
C ALA A 240 21.86 -5.01 3.23
N THR A 241 21.87 -5.53 2.01
CA THR A 241 21.69 -4.67 0.83
C THR A 241 20.26 -4.13 0.81
N PRO A 242 20.01 -2.92 0.26
CA PRO A 242 18.67 -2.35 0.22
C PRO A 242 17.64 -3.27 -0.46
N ALA A 243 18.03 -3.96 -1.54
CA ALA A 243 17.17 -4.90 -2.25
C ALA A 243 16.83 -6.16 -1.43
N THR A 244 17.71 -6.56 -0.51
CA THR A 244 17.45 -7.69 0.40
C THR A 244 16.53 -7.25 1.55
N GLU A 245 16.77 -6.07 2.12
CA GLU A 245 15.96 -5.51 3.21
C GLU A 245 14.54 -5.13 2.76
N CYS A 246 14.41 -4.68 1.51
CA CYS A 246 13.15 -4.37 0.83
C CYS A 246 12.84 -5.42 -0.25
N GLN A 247 12.89 -6.71 0.14
CA GLN A 247 12.59 -7.82 -0.76
C GLN A 247 11.15 -7.81 -1.29
N HIS A 248 11.00 -7.80 -2.61
CA HIS A 248 9.75 -7.58 -3.33
C HIS A 248 9.37 -8.77 -4.23
N THR A 249 9.67 -9.99 -3.78
CA THR A 249 9.32 -11.25 -4.49
C THR A 249 8.39 -12.16 -3.69
N LEU A 250 7.95 -11.69 -2.53
CA LEU A 250 7.15 -12.43 -1.56
C LEU A 250 5.71 -11.88 -1.55
N ASP A 251 5.15 -11.74 -2.75
CA ASP A 251 3.91 -11.04 -3.08
C ASP A 251 2.68 -11.66 -2.40
N GLU A 252 2.69 -12.97 -2.12
CA GLU A 252 1.58 -13.68 -1.44
C GLU A 252 1.72 -13.66 0.09
N MET A 253 2.83 -13.13 0.62
CA MET A 253 3.04 -13.01 2.04
C MET A 253 2.38 -11.72 2.57
N GLY A 254 1.81 -11.79 3.77
CA GLY A 254 1.12 -10.65 4.37
C GLY A 254 2.06 -9.69 5.10
N CYS A 255 1.55 -8.49 5.39
CA CYS A 255 2.25 -7.43 6.13
C CYS A 255 2.99 -7.91 7.38
N GLN A 256 2.33 -8.68 8.24
CA GLN A 256 2.90 -9.15 9.51
C GLN A 256 4.09 -10.11 9.31
N TRP A 257 4.20 -10.72 8.13
CA TRP A 257 5.28 -11.62 7.78
C TRP A 257 6.45 -10.88 7.12
N VAL A 258 6.17 -10.00 6.15
CA VAL A 258 7.22 -9.27 5.40
C VAL A 258 7.75 -8.05 6.16
N MET A 259 6.90 -7.43 6.96
CA MET A 259 7.19 -6.24 7.75
C MET A 259 6.81 -6.49 9.21
N PRO A 260 7.50 -7.43 9.89
CA PRO A 260 7.22 -7.76 11.28
C PRO A 260 7.36 -6.54 12.21
N GLY A 261 6.45 -6.43 13.17
CA GLY A 261 6.44 -5.35 14.16
C GLY A 261 5.08 -5.20 14.85
N ASP A 262 4.76 -3.99 15.28
CA ASP A 262 3.52 -3.68 15.98
C ASP A 262 2.38 -3.34 15.00
N TYR A 263 1.22 -3.94 15.23
CA TYR A 263 -0.04 -3.72 14.50
C TYR A 263 -1.19 -3.53 15.50
N THR A 264 -0.91 -2.92 16.66
CA THR A 264 -1.92 -2.70 17.69
C THR A 264 -2.90 -1.60 17.27
N SER A 265 -4.18 -1.96 17.17
CA SER A 265 -5.23 -0.98 16.88
C SER A 265 -5.41 0.04 18.01
N GLY A 266 -5.79 1.27 17.69
CA GLY A 266 -6.02 2.35 18.64
C GLY A 266 -4.75 3.04 19.14
N VAL A 267 -3.58 2.62 18.70
CA VAL A 267 -2.29 3.21 19.03
C VAL A 267 -1.73 3.94 17.81
N PHE A 268 -1.17 5.12 18.05
CA PHE A 268 -0.41 5.87 17.06
C PHE A 268 0.94 6.22 17.68
N ASP A 269 2.02 5.64 17.18
CA ASP A 269 3.35 5.89 17.74
C ASP A 269 4.46 6.02 16.70
N THR A 270 5.56 6.61 17.16
CA THR A 270 6.84 6.62 16.47
C THR A 270 7.88 6.03 17.40
N CYS A 271 8.61 5.01 16.96
CA CYS A 271 9.66 4.36 17.73
C CYS A 271 10.98 4.31 16.94
N ASP A 272 12.09 4.21 17.67
CA ASP A 272 13.30 3.58 17.13
C ASP A 272 13.12 2.07 17.19
N ALA A 273 13.69 1.31 16.27
CA ALA A 273 13.67 -0.14 16.31
C ALA A 273 14.97 -0.77 15.79
N ASP A 274 15.26 -1.98 16.27
CA ASP A 274 16.26 -2.83 15.67
C ASP A 274 15.82 -3.23 14.25
N PRO A 275 16.73 -3.39 13.27
CA PRO A 275 16.37 -4.00 12.00
C PRO A 275 15.92 -5.46 12.21
N ALA A 276 14.80 -5.83 11.58
CA ALA A 276 14.41 -7.22 11.45
C ALA A 276 15.38 -7.96 10.51
N TYR A 277 15.39 -9.29 10.58
CA TYR A 277 15.95 -10.06 9.48
C TYR A 277 15.21 -9.74 8.18
N PRO A 278 15.92 -9.66 7.04
CA PRO A 278 15.28 -9.43 5.76
C PRO A 278 14.20 -10.48 5.46
N PRO A 279 13.09 -10.09 4.79
CA PRO A 279 11.98 -10.99 4.52
C PRO A 279 12.44 -12.26 3.79
N GLY A 280 12.02 -13.42 4.27
CA GLY A 280 12.40 -14.70 3.69
C GLY A 280 13.78 -15.21 4.06
N ILE A 281 14.57 -14.51 4.89
CA ILE A 281 15.84 -15.04 5.38
C ILE A 281 15.66 -15.68 6.75
N PHE A 282 16.05 -16.94 6.88
CA PHE A 282 15.94 -17.73 8.10
C PHE A 282 17.30 -18.22 8.58
N ILE A 283 17.45 -18.35 9.89
CA ILE A 283 18.66 -18.89 10.53
C ILE A 283 18.29 -20.11 11.35
N GLU A 284 18.93 -21.25 11.04
CA GLU A 284 18.76 -22.49 11.77
C GLU A 284 20.14 -23.13 12.03
N ASN A 285 20.45 -23.41 13.30
CA ASN A 285 21.72 -24.02 13.73
C ASN A 285 22.98 -23.29 13.20
N GLY A 286 22.92 -21.96 13.10
CA GLY A 286 24.02 -21.13 12.60
C GLY A 286 24.18 -21.13 11.07
N SER A 287 23.30 -21.81 10.33
CA SER A 287 23.22 -21.75 8.87
C SER A 287 22.08 -20.83 8.44
N THR A 288 22.32 -20.06 7.38
CA THR A 288 21.30 -19.24 6.72
C THR A 288 20.58 -20.05 5.64
N SER A 289 19.26 -19.91 5.57
CA SER A 289 18.43 -20.39 4.47
C SER A 289 17.52 -19.25 3.97
N SER A 290 17.02 -19.39 2.75
CA SER A 290 16.04 -18.47 2.18
C SER A 290 14.74 -19.20 1.85
N PHE A 291 13.62 -18.54 2.09
CA PHE A 291 12.31 -18.94 1.61
C PHE A 291 12.08 -18.33 0.24
N GLU A 292 11.63 -19.16 -0.67
CA GLU A 292 11.24 -18.77 -2.02
C GLU A 292 9.77 -19.13 -2.21
N GLN A 293 8.95 -18.12 -2.51
CA GLN A 293 7.52 -18.32 -2.71
C GLN A 293 7.27 -19.27 -3.88
N TYR A 294 6.43 -20.28 -3.65
CA TYR A 294 6.06 -21.20 -4.73
C TYR A 294 5.29 -20.46 -5.81
N GLY A 295 5.72 -20.62 -7.06
CA GLY A 295 5.06 -19.98 -8.19
C GLY A 295 5.33 -20.72 -9.48
N THR A 296 4.37 -20.73 -10.39
CA THR A 296 4.58 -21.25 -11.74
C THR A 296 4.13 -20.21 -12.75
N GLY A 297 4.81 -20.14 -13.88
CA GLY A 297 4.37 -19.24 -14.93
C GLY A 297 5.10 -19.44 -16.24
N LEU A 298 4.83 -18.51 -17.16
CA LEU A 298 5.40 -18.48 -18.49
C LEU A 298 6.26 -17.23 -18.64
N TRP A 299 7.36 -17.37 -19.35
CA TRP A 299 8.23 -16.25 -19.72
C TRP A 299 8.72 -16.43 -21.15
N THR A 300 9.26 -15.37 -21.76
CA THR A 300 9.73 -15.42 -23.15
C THR A 300 11.24 -15.17 -23.20
N LEU A 301 11.99 -16.12 -23.77
CA LEU A 301 13.41 -15.96 -24.12
C LEU A 301 13.55 -16.05 -25.62
N ASN A 302 14.10 -15.03 -26.28
CA ASN A 302 14.37 -15.04 -27.72
C ASN A 302 13.13 -15.42 -28.57
N GLY A 303 11.94 -14.94 -28.18
CA GLY A 303 10.67 -15.25 -28.84
C GLY A 303 10.10 -16.62 -28.54
N GLN A 304 10.78 -17.47 -27.76
CA GLN A 304 10.28 -18.76 -27.31
C GLN A 304 9.64 -18.66 -25.93
N ARG A 305 8.45 -19.23 -25.79
CA ARG A 305 7.73 -19.31 -24.53
C ARG A 305 8.29 -20.47 -23.69
N MET A 306 8.80 -20.13 -22.52
CA MET A 306 9.37 -21.03 -21.53
C MET A 306 8.46 -21.08 -20.30
N THR A 307 8.54 -22.16 -19.53
CA THR A 307 7.91 -22.25 -18.20
C THR A 307 8.95 -21.95 -17.12
N TYR A 308 8.49 -21.46 -15.98
CA TYR A 308 9.26 -21.46 -14.75
C TYR A 308 8.47 -22.09 -13.62
N THR A 309 9.19 -22.67 -12.67
CA THR A 309 8.67 -23.06 -11.37
C THR A 309 9.64 -22.53 -10.34
N ASN A 310 9.12 -21.72 -9.43
CA ASN A 310 9.82 -21.18 -8.30
C ASN A 310 9.40 -21.95 -7.04
N GLY A 311 10.34 -22.15 -6.12
CA GLY A 311 10.12 -23.00 -4.96
C GLY A 311 9.76 -24.45 -5.32
N LYS A 312 9.44 -25.26 -4.30
CA LYS A 312 9.02 -26.67 -4.47
C LYS A 312 7.56 -26.83 -4.05
N SER A 313 6.74 -27.38 -4.94
CA SER A 313 5.34 -27.71 -4.63
C SER A 313 5.27 -28.65 -3.42
N GLY A 314 4.41 -28.31 -2.46
CA GLY A 314 4.21 -29.09 -1.23
C GLY A 314 5.24 -28.84 -0.12
N GLN A 315 6.18 -27.90 -0.28
CA GLN A 315 6.94 -27.41 0.87
C GLN A 315 6.08 -26.52 1.76
N SER A 316 6.30 -26.62 3.07
CA SER A 316 5.60 -25.80 4.06
C SER A 316 6.09 -24.36 3.98
N THR A 317 5.15 -23.42 3.80
CA THR A 317 5.41 -21.99 3.94
C THR A 317 5.70 -21.66 5.41
N PRO A 318 6.81 -20.99 5.74
CA PRO A 318 7.05 -20.48 7.08
C PRO A 318 5.90 -19.56 7.52
N GLN A 319 5.34 -19.82 8.69
CA GLN A 319 4.15 -19.09 9.15
C GLN A 319 4.46 -17.71 9.73
N ILE A 320 5.71 -17.49 10.14
CA ILE A 320 6.16 -16.25 10.77
C ILE A 320 7.49 -15.78 10.16
N ALA A 321 7.78 -14.50 10.30
CA ALA A 321 9.09 -13.93 10.02
C ALA A 321 10.17 -14.54 10.93
N GLN A 322 11.43 -14.52 10.50
CA GLN A 322 12.56 -14.99 11.31
C GLN A 322 12.71 -14.22 12.63
N SER A 323 12.30 -12.95 12.68
CA SER A 323 12.42 -12.13 13.88
C SER A 323 11.29 -11.11 14.01
N LEU A 324 10.93 -10.82 15.26
CA LEU A 324 10.18 -9.63 15.64
C LEU A 324 11.18 -8.64 16.26
N PRO A 325 11.54 -7.54 15.58
CA PRO A 325 12.52 -6.59 16.10
C PRO A 325 12.00 -5.89 17.35
N LYS A 326 12.93 -5.49 18.24
CA LYS A 326 12.57 -4.72 19.43
C LYS A 326 12.42 -3.24 19.08
N SER A 327 11.37 -2.62 19.62
CA SER A 327 11.16 -1.17 19.57
C SER A 327 11.65 -0.49 20.85
N SER A 328 12.06 0.77 20.73
CA SER A 328 12.54 1.62 21.83
C SER A 328 12.22 3.09 21.55
N ASN A 329 12.36 3.96 22.56
CA ASN A 329 12.11 5.40 22.46
C ASN A 329 10.74 5.78 21.87
N CYS A 330 9.73 4.93 22.08
CA CYS A 330 8.41 5.11 21.50
C CYS A 330 7.71 6.36 22.04
N MET A 331 7.20 7.19 21.12
CA MET A 331 6.41 8.37 21.41
C MET A 331 5.02 8.20 20.81
N THR A 332 3.99 8.30 21.63
CA THR A 332 2.61 8.21 21.18
C THR A 332 2.07 9.57 20.76
N THR A 333 1.32 9.63 19.67
CA THR A 333 0.45 10.76 19.31
C THR A 333 -1.01 10.36 19.53
N SER A 334 -1.88 11.34 19.79
CA SER A 334 -3.31 11.06 19.98
C SER A 334 -4.04 10.78 18.66
N SER A 335 -3.49 11.22 17.53
CA SER A 335 -4.15 11.10 16.22
C SER A 335 -3.19 11.41 15.06
N ILE A 336 -3.54 10.90 13.87
CA ILE A 336 -2.92 11.24 12.57
C ILE A 336 -3.88 12.01 11.65
N MET A 337 -4.99 12.50 12.19
CA MET A 337 -6.06 13.16 11.44
C MET A 337 -5.58 14.42 10.71
N ASN A 338 -6.12 14.64 9.51
CA ASN A 338 -5.91 15.86 8.72
C ASN A 338 -7.04 16.90 8.88
N GLY A 339 -8.18 16.54 9.47
CA GLY A 339 -9.27 17.46 9.77
C GLY A 339 -10.06 17.93 8.54
N ILE A 340 -9.92 17.28 7.40
CA ILE A 340 -10.55 17.69 6.15
C ILE A 340 -11.96 17.11 6.09
N ALA A 341 -12.95 17.93 6.46
CA ALA A 341 -14.35 17.53 6.48
C ALA A 341 -14.92 17.17 5.08
N SER A 342 -14.41 17.77 4.00
CA SER A 342 -14.95 17.61 2.64
C SER A 342 -14.67 16.24 2.01
N ILE A 343 -13.74 15.47 2.56
CA ILE A 343 -13.35 14.15 2.06
C ILE A 343 -13.78 13.02 2.99
N GLN A 344 -14.46 13.35 4.10
CA GLN A 344 -15.04 12.35 4.96
C GLN A 344 -16.03 11.49 4.16
N PRO A 345 -15.94 10.16 4.24
CA PRO A 345 -16.97 9.31 3.66
C PRO A 345 -18.30 9.77 4.24
N ALA A 346 -19.31 9.97 3.39
CA ALA A 346 -20.66 10.22 3.87
C ALA A 346 -21.04 9.02 4.74
N THR A 347 -21.02 9.21 6.06
CA THR A 347 -21.50 8.21 7.00
C THR A 347 -22.89 7.82 6.53
N SER A 348 -23.14 6.53 6.31
CA SER A 348 -24.49 6.02 6.13
C SER A 348 -25.26 6.46 7.35
N SER A 349 -26.07 7.51 7.22
CA SER A 349 -26.86 8.05 8.31
C SER A 349 -27.65 6.92 8.92
N ALA A 350 -27.33 6.55 10.16
CA ALA A 350 -28.22 5.74 10.97
C ALA A 350 -29.59 6.45 10.94
N ALA A 351 -30.63 5.69 10.54
CA ALA A 351 -31.99 6.20 10.47
C ALA A 351 -32.35 6.88 11.81
N PRO A 352 -32.98 8.06 11.80
CA PRO A 352 -33.36 8.71 13.04
C PRO A 352 -34.34 7.82 13.79
N SER A 353 -33.96 7.40 14.99
CA SER A 353 -34.86 6.75 15.93
C SER A 353 -35.98 7.75 16.28
N SER A 354 -37.15 7.53 15.70
CA SER A 354 -38.35 8.30 16.02
C SER A 354 -38.74 8.03 17.48
N GLY A 355 -38.36 8.96 18.36
CA GLY A 355 -38.87 9.02 19.72
C GLY A 355 -40.40 9.13 19.69
N LYS A 356 -41.08 8.06 20.12
CA LYS A 356 -42.53 8.04 20.32
C LYS A 356 -42.90 9.04 21.41
N LYS A 357 -43.56 10.14 21.04
CA LYS A 357 -44.40 10.91 21.97
C LYS A 357 -45.78 10.27 22.01
N SER A 358 -46.23 9.99 23.23
CA SER A 358 -47.60 9.57 23.53
C SER A 358 -48.57 10.73 23.41
N SER A 359 -49.68 10.53 22.71
CA SER A 359 -50.96 11.17 23.01
C SER A 359 -52.06 10.28 22.45
N GLY A 360 -52.88 9.76 23.35
CA GLY A 360 -54.00 8.88 23.01
C GLY A 360 -55.21 9.66 22.51
N SER A 361 -56.05 8.94 21.76
CA SER A 361 -57.50 9.10 21.77
C SER A 361 -58.16 7.95 20.99
N ASP A 362 -58.97 7.21 21.76
CA ASP A 362 -60.28 6.65 21.46
C ASP A 362 -60.52 5.69 20.28
N SER A 363 -60.92 4.50 20.71
CA SER A 363 -61.61 3.42 20.02
C SER A 363 -63.11 3.71 19.82
N ASN A 364 -63.60 3.49 18.60
CA ASN A 364 -64.92 2.90 18.26
C ASN A 364 -64.93 2.67 16.73
N SER A 365 -64.82 1.44 16.26
CA SER A 365 -65.85 0.40 16.10
C SER A 365 -66.77 0.61 14.88
N ASP A 366 -66.66 -0.36 13.99
CA ASP A 366 -67.71 -0.99 13.18
C ASP A 366 -68.02 -0.55 11.74
N SER A 367 -67.53 -1.43 10.84
CA SER A 367 -68.31 -2.21 9.86
C SER A 367 -68.71 -1.55 8.54
N ASN A 368 -68.26 -2.11 7.41
CA ASN A 368 -68.99 -3.14 6.66
C ASN A 368 -68.56 -3.19 5.16
N SER A 369 -68.55 -4.42 4.61
CA SER A 369 -68.83 -4.82 3.21
C SER A 369 -68.10 -4.11 2.05
N SER A 370 -67.17 -4.75 1.33
CA SER A 370 -67.31 -5.78 0.28
C SER A 370 -67.41 -5.26 -1.17
N SER A 371 -66.74 -6.02 -2.05
CA SER A 371 -66.98 -6.24 -3.50
C SER A 371 -66.60 -5.20 -4.57
N LYS A 372 -65.54 -5.56 -5.31
CA LYS A 372 -65.43 -5.83 -6.77
C LYS A 372 -65.91 -4.82 -7.84
N SER A 373 -65.09 -4.81 -8.90
CA SER A 373 -65.35 -4.51 -10.33
C SER A 373 -65.45 -3.04 -10.70
N ASN A 374 -65.23 -2.59 -11.94
CA ASN A 374 -64.40 -2.93 -13.09
C ASN A 374 -64.62 -1.74 -14.06
N SER A 375 -63.63 -1.42 -14.91
CA SER A 375 -63.74 -0.74 -16.22
C SER A 375 -64.59 0.55 -16.37
N GLY A 376 -63.97 1.60 -16.94
CA GLY A 376 -64.73 2.70 -17.54
C GLY A 376 -63.84 3.81 -18.09
N SER A 377 -63.51 3.71 -19.37
CA SER A 377 -62.93 4.77 -20.21
C SER A 377 -63.88 5.97 -20.37
N GLY A 378 -63.34 7.19 -20.48
CA GLY A 378 -64.09 8.37 -20.89
C GLY A 378 -63.18 9.54 -21.24
N SER A 379 -63.17 9.92 -22.52
CA SER A 379 -62.45 11.05 -23.10
C SER A 379 -63.28 12.34 -23.11
N GLY A 380 -62.59 13.49 -23.22
CA GLY A 380 -63.14 14.83 -23.53
C GLY A 380 -62.62 15.86 -22.51
N GLY A 381 -61.91 16.94 -22.84
CA GLY A 381 -61.85 17.75 -24.06
C GLY A 381 -62.34 19.16 -23.69
N GLY A 382 -61.47 20.19 -23.71
CA GLY A 382 -61.91 21.58 -23.53
C GLY A 382 -60.82 22.57 -23.08
N SER A 383 -60.54 23.53 -23.94
CA SER A 383 -59.43 24.50 -23.96
C SER A 383 -59.57 25.75 -23.06
N SER A 384 -58.43 26.39 -22.72
CA SER A 384 -58.15 27.85 -22.82
C SER A 384 -56.80 28.15 -22.14
N SER A 385 -55.77 28.60 -22.88
CA SER A 385 -55.38 29.99 -23.17
C SER A 385 -54.76 30.75 -21.99
N GLY A 386 -53.45 31.04 -22.06
CA GLY A 386 -52.76 31.97 -21.16
C GLY A 386 -51.25 32.02 -21.39
N ALA A 387 -50.78 33.04 -22.12
CA ALA A 387 -49.39 33.31 -22.45
C ALA A 387 -48.58 33.87 -21.25
N ASN A 388 -47.25 33.68 -21.27
CA ASN A 388 -46.18 34.65 -20.91
C ASN A 388 -44.84 33.88 -20.89
N ALA A 389 -44.00 34.01 -21.91
CA ALA A 389 -42.96 35.05 -22.09
C ALA A 389 -41.61 34.64 -21.46
N VAL A 390 -40.68 34.36 -22.37
CA VAL A 390 -39.30 33.91 -22.19
C VAL A 390 -38.39 35.14 -22.07
N SER A 391 -37.40 35.12 -21.19
CA SER A 391 -36.31 36.10 -21.17
C SER A 391 -34.97 35.38 -21.25
N TYR A 392 -34.33 35.48 -22.42
CA TYR A 392 -32.90 35.26 -22.64
C TYR A 392 -32.25 36.62 -22.88
N SER A 393 -31.17 36.95 -22.18
CA SER A 393 -30.31 38.08 -22.57
C SER A 393 -29.00 37.54 -23.16
N LEU A 394 -28.85 37.74 -24.46
CA LEU A 394 -27.57 37.76 -25.16
C LEU A 394 -27.01 39.18 -25.09
N GLY A 395 -25.70 39.30 -24.85
CA GLY A 395 -24.95 40.54 -25.01
C GLY A 395 -23.58 40.22 -25.60
N SER A 396 -23.43 40.45 -26.90
CA SER A 396 -22.19 40.30 -27.67
C SER A 396 -21.90 41.63 -28.37
N ILE A 397 -20.68 42.18 -28.23
CA ILE A 397 -20.03 43.14 -29.15
C ILE A 397 -18.50 42.88 -29.01
N LEU A 398 -17.80 42.15 -29.91
CA LEU A 398 -17.11 42.57 -31.17
C LEU A 398 -16.23 43.83 -31.01
N MET A 399 -15.02 44.01 -31.55
CA MET A 399 -13.96 43.26 -32.24
C MET A 399 -12.80 44.26 -32.40
N ALA A 400 -11.54 43.82 -32.51
CA ALA A 400 -10.57 44.25 -33.55
C ALA A 400 -9.15 43.74 -33.28
N ALA A 401 -8.45 43.46 -34.37
CA ALA A 401 -7.25 42.65 -34.51
C ALA A 401 -5.97 43.47 -34.86
N ALA A 402 -4.89 42.71 -35.11
CA ALA A 402 -3.54 43.05 -35.61
C ALA A 402 -2.56 43.49 -34.51
N GLY A 403 -1.38 42.89 -34.29
CA GLY A 403 -0.54 42.02 -35.11
C GLY A 403 0.81 42.72 -35.32
N LEU A 404 1.93 42.21 -34.78
CA LEU A 404 3.26 42.32 -35.42
C LEU A 404 4.33 41.47 -34.69
N VAL A 405 5.21 40.92 -35.53
CA VAL A 405 6.41 40.13 -35.28
C VAL A 405 7.58 41.04 -34.87
N ALA A 406 8.46 40.58 -33.96
CA ALA A 406 9.91 40.80 -34.07
C ALA A 406 10.69 39.99 -33.02
N ALA A 407 11.60 39.16 -33.51
CA ALA A 407 12.75 38.65 -32.77
C ALA A 407 13.80 39.76 -32.60
N PHE A 408 14.59 39.75 -31.52
CA PHE A 408 16.03 40.02 -31.55
C PHE A 408 16.70 39.55 -30.26
N ALA A 409 17.93 39.08 -30.43
CA ALA A 409 18.83 38.46 -29.46
C ALA A 409 19.31 39.38 -28.33
N MET A 410 19.66 38.75 -27.19
CA MET A 410 20.97 38.83 -26.54
C MET A 410 21.20 37.59 -25.68
#